data_AF-A0A1E4RP60-F1
#
_entry.id   AF-A0A1E4RP60-F1
#
_cell.length_a   1.000
_cell.length_b   1.000
_cell.length_c   1.000
_cell.angle_alpha   90.00
_cell.angle_beta   90.00
_cell.angle_gamma   90.00
#
_symmetry.space_group_name_H-M   'P 1'
#
loop_
_entity.id
_entity.type
_entity.pdbx_description
1 polymer ?
#
loop_
_entity_poly.entity_id
_entity_poly.type
_entity_poly.pdbx_seq_one_letter_code
_entity_poly.pdbx_strand_id
1 'polypeptide(L)'
;MAGPQGRSKPFRGKKPIKDLREFKSREIKKSLVHRARLRKNYFKLLEKEGESTPNDLVEERRQKKPTNFAERSKLAKQKKEERRLKKIEEVRARRQILEKQTRDREKRKESLSKRTRSGQPLMGPRINNLLDKIKEDMK
;
A
#
# COMPACT_ATOMS: atom_id res chain seq x y z
N MET A 1 17.66 19.65 -58.30
CA MET A 1 16.45 18.81 -58.21
C MET A 1 15.92 18.87 -56.78
N ALA A 2 14.98 19.77 -56.49
CA ALA A 2 14.28 19.84 -55.21
C ALA A 2 12.78 19.60 -55.49
N GLY A 3 12.24 18.52 -54.94
CA GLY A 3 10.85 18.10 -55.15
C GLY A 3 9.84 19.03 -54.47
N PRO A 4 8.59 19.09 -54.97
CA PRO A 4 7.59 20.01 -54.46
C PRO A 4 7.10 19.55 -53.08
N GLN A 5 7.21 20.44 -52.09
CA GLN A 5 6.75 20.18 -50.73
C GLN A 5 5.24 19.94 -50.67
N GLY A 6 4.85 18.88 -49.96
CA GLY A 6 3.46 18.46 -49.78
C GLY A 6 2.61 19.53 -49.11
N ARG A 7 1.57 19.98 -49.79
CA ARG A 7 0.56 20.91 -49.27
C ARG A 7 -0.16 20.24 -48.09
N SER A 8 0.01 20.75 -46.88
CA SER A 8 -0.80 20.36 -45.73
C SER A 8 -2.27 20.72 -46.01
N LYS A 9 -3.18 19.76 -45.80
CA LYS A 9 -4.62 20.01 -45.98
C LYS A 9 -5.05 21.08 -44.96
N PRO A 10 -5.82 22.11 -45.36
CA PRO A 10 -6.26 23.14 -44.43
C PRO A 10 -7.13 22.50 -43.33
N PHE A 11 -6.85 22.89 -42.08
CA PHE A 11 -7.59 22.49 -40.90
C PHE A 11 -9.06 22.91 -41.06
N ARG A 12 -9.92 21.96 -41.42
CA ARG A 12 -11.37 22.19 -41.46
C ARG A 12 -11.84 22.34 -40.02
N GLY A 13 -12.00 23.58 -39.57
CA GLY A 13 -12.55 23.91 -38.27
C GLY A 13 -13.84 23.12 -38.01
N LYS A 14 -13.99 22.58 -36.81
CA LYS A 14 -15.20 21.86 -36.40
C LYS A 14 -16.40 22.80 -36.54
N LYS A 15 -17.45 22.37 -37.23
CA LYS A 15 -18.68 23.18 -37.38
C LYS A 15 -19.22 23.56 -35.99
N PRO A 16 -19.65 24.81 -35.77
CA PRO A 16 -20.23 25.22 -34.50
C PRO A 16 -21.45 24.35 -34.22
N ILE A 17 -21.46 23.77 -33.02
CA ILE A 17 -22.53 22.89 -32.54
C ILE A 17 -23.74 23.79 -32.24
N LYS A 18 -24.83 23.59 -33.00
CA LYS A 18 -26.06 24.40 -32.86
C LYS A 18 -26.79 24.15 -31.53
N ASP A 19 -26.71 22.93 -31.00
CA ASP A 19 -27.28 22.56 -29.71
C ASP A 19 -26.25 21.81 -28.85
N LEU A 20 -25.73 22.51 -27.84
CA LEU A 20 -24.74 22.00 -26.90
C LEU A 20 -25.29 20.84 -26.05
N ARG A 21 -26.60 20.86 -25.75
CA ARG A 21 -27.24 19.84 -24.91
C ARG A 21 -27.30 18.51 -25.66
N GLU A 22 -27.78 18.52 -26.89
CA GLU A 22 -27.81 17.32 -27.73
C GLU A 22 -26.41 16.76 -28.01
N PHE A 23 -25.45 17.63 -28.29
CA PHE A 23 -24.07 17.22 -28.51
C PHE A 23 -23.48 16.52 -27.28
N LYS A 24 -23.63 17.12 -26.10
CA LYS A 24 -23.17 16.54 -24.85
C LYS A 24 -23.88 15.22 -24.55
N SER A 25 -25.19 15.13 -24.79
CA SER A 25 -25.93 13.87 -24.66
C SER A 25 -25.42 12.77 -25.61
N ARG A 26 -25.07 13.12 -26.85
CA ARG A 26 -24.48 12.17 -27.81
C ARG A 26 -23.08 11.73 -27.38
N GLU A 27 -22.28 12.64 -26.85
CA GLU A 27 -20.93 12.34 -26.35
C GLU A 27 -20.98 11.42 -25.12
N ILE A 28 -21.88 11.68 -24.17
CA ILE A 28 -22.12 10.82 -23.02
C ILE A 28 -22.57 9.42 -23.47
N LYS A 29 -23.49 9.30 -24.44
CA LYS A 29 -23.89 7.99 -24.97
C LYS A 29 -22.70 7.26 -25.60
N LYS A 30 -21.89 7.95 -26.39
CA LYS A 30 -20.68 7.37 -27.00
C LYS A 30 -19.69 6.88 -25.94
N SER A 31 -19.43 7.67 -24.90
CA SER A 31 -18.50 7.30 -23.84
C SER A 31 -19.01 6.11 -23.01
N LEU A 32 -20.31 6.07 -22.70
CA LEU A 32 -20.93 4.94 -22.00
C LEU A 32 -20.87 3.65 -22.82
N VAL A 33 -21.17 3.71 -24.12
CA VAL A 33 -21.07 2.55 -25.02
C VAL A 33 -19.62 2.08 -25.15
N HIS A 34 -18.67 3.01 -25.29
CA HIS A 34 -17.25 2.68 -25.36
C HIS A 34 -16.78 1.99 -24.07
N ARG A 35 -17.14 2.55 -22.91
CA ARG A 35 -16.85 1.95 -21.59
C ARG A 35 -17.45 0.55 -21.45
N ALA A 36 -18.69 0.35 -21.89
CA ALA A 36 -19.33 -0.97 -21.87
C ALA A 36 -18.61 -1.97 -22.77
N ARG A 37 -18.18 -1.56 -23.97
CA ARG A 37 -17.38 -2.39 -24.88
C ARG A 37 -16.03 -2.77 -24.27
N LEU A 38 -15.31 -1.82 -23.69
CA LEU A 38 -14.04 -2.08 -23.01
C LEU A 38 -14.22 -3.08 -21.87
N ARG A 39 -15.25 -2.90 -21.04
CA ARG A 39 -15.57 -3.82 -19.94
C ARG A 39 -15.85 -5.24 -20.45
N LYS A 40 -16.64 -5.39 -21.52
CA LYS A 40 -16.93 -6.69 -22.13
C LYS A 40 -15.67 -7.36 -22.69
N ASN A 41 -14.81 -6.59 -23.35
CA ASN A 41 -13.56 -7.12 -23.90
C ASN A 41 -12.58 -7.54 -22.79
N TYR A 42 -12.49 -6.76 -21.71
CA TYR A 42 -11.68 -7.08 -20.55
C TYR A 42 -12.13 -8.39 -19.88
N PHE A 43 -13.44 -8.59 -19.68
CA PHE A 43 -13.94 -9.84 -19.10
C PHE A 43 -13.65 -11.06 -19.99
N LYS A 44 -13.75 -10.92 -21.31
CA LYS A 44 -13.35 -11.98 -22.24
C LYS A 44 -11.85 -12.30 -22.21
N LEU A 45 -11.00 -11.32 -21.89
CA LEU A 45 -9.56 -11.54 -21.73
C LEU A 45 -9.29 -12.29 -20.42
N LEU A 46 -9.90 -11.87 -19.31
CA LEU A 46 -9.81 -12.58 -18.03
C LEU A 46 -10.26 -14.05 -18.16
N GLU A 47 -11.37 -14.31 -18.84
CA GLU A 47 -11.86 -15.67 -19.13
C GLU A 47 -10.84 -16.51 -19.92
N LYS A 48 -10.12 -15.90 -20.86
CA LYS A 48 -9.08 -16.58 -21.66
C LYS A 48 -7.80 -16.84 -20.88
N GLU A 49 -7.44 -15.93 -19.97
CA GLU A 49 -6.27 -16.03 -19.10
C GLU A 49 -6.51 -16.95 -17.89
N GLY A 50 -7.77 -17.37 -17.68
CA GLY A 50 -8.17 -18.25 -16.58
C GLY A 50 -8.29 -17.52 -15.24
N GLU A 51 -8.35 -16.18 -15.26
CA GLU A 51 -8.55 -15.37 -14.06
C GLU A 51 -10.03 -15.25 -13.70
N SER A 52 -10.33 -15.17 -12.41
CA SER A 52 -11.70 -15.06 -11.92
C SER A 52 -12.37 -13.77 -12.39
N THR A 53 -13.56 -13.86 -12.98
CA THR A 53 -14.34 -12.69 -13.36
C THR A 53 -15.08 -12.12 -12.14
N PRO A 54 -15.49 -10.83 -12.19
CA PRO A 54 -16.29 -10.25 -11.11
C PRO A 54 -17.64 -10.96 -10.89
N ASN A 55 -18.17 -11.65 -11.90
CA ASN A 55 -19.39 -12.45 -11.76
C ASN A 55 -19.12 -13.69 -10.91
N ASP A 56 -17.99 -14.36 -11.10
CA ASP A 56 -17.59 -15.53 -10.31
C ASP A 56 -17.47 -15.17 -8.82
N LEU A 57 -16.90 -14.01 -8.52
CA LEU A 57 -16.82 -13.49 -7.15
C LEU A 57 -18.18 -13.18 -6.52
N VAL A 58 -19.17 -12.77 -7.34
CA VAL A 58 -20.54 -12.53 -6.87
C VAL A 58 -21.27 -13.86 -6.66
N GLU A 59 -21.07 -14.83 -7.55
CA GLU A 59 -21.62 -16.18 -7.41
C GLU A 59 -21.04 -16.89 -6.19
N GLU A 60 -19.72 -16.86 -5.97
CA GLU A 60 -19.09 -17.39 -4.76
C GLU A 60 -19.66 -16.76 -3.48
N ARG A 61 -19.95 -15.45 -3.49
CA ARG A 61 -20.57 -14.76 -2.36
C ARG A 61 -22.03 -15.18 -2.16
N ARG A 62 -22.76 -15.49 -3.23
CA ARG A 62 -24.15 -15.99 -3.18
C ARG A 62 -24.22 -17.47 -2.77
N GLN A 63 -23.22 -18.28 -3.13
CA GLN A 63 -23.12 -19.69 -2.77
C GLN A 63 -22.79 -19.91 -1.28
N LYS A 64 -22.22 -18.90 -0.60
CA LYS A 64 -22.05 -18.93 0.85
C LYS A 64 -23.40 -18.85 1.54
N LYS A 65 -23.96 -20.02 1.86
CA LYS A 65 -25.19 -20.14 2.65
C LYS A 65 -25.05 -19.32 3.94
N PRO A 66 -26.07 -18.53 4.32
CA PRO A 66 -26.02 -17.81 5.58
C PRO A 66 -25.87 -18.82 6.72
N THR A 67 -24.73 -18.77 7.42
CA THR A 67 -24.45 -19.63 8.58
C THR A 67 -25.51 -19.44 9.67
N ASN A 68 -25.79 -20.50 10.43
CA ASN A 68 -26.80 -20.47 11.48
C ASN A 68 -26.40 -19.43 12.57
N PHE A 69 -27.38 -18.79 13.20
CA PHE A 69 -27.17 -17.77 14.24
C PHE A 69 -26.25 -18.28 15.37
N ALA A 70 -26.43 -19.54 15.79
CA ALA A 70 -25.59 -20.16 16.81
C ALA A 70 -24.12 -20.26 16.38
N GLU A 71 -23.85 -20.60 15.12
CA GLU A 71 -22.49 -20.70 14.56
C GLU A 71 -21.85 -19.30 14.43
N ARG A 72 -22.63 -18.30 14.02
CA ARG A 72 -22.17 -16.91 13.96
C ARG A 72 -21.76 -16.38 15.32
N SER A 73 -22.54 -16.70 16.36
CA SER A 73 -22.22 -16.30 17.74
C SER A 73 -20.92 -16.96 18.22
N LYS A 74 -20.71 -18.24 17.94
CA LYS A 74 -19.45 -18.95 18.27
C LYS A 74 -18.25 -18.35 17.52
N LEU A 75 -18.36 -18.14 16.21
CA LEU A 75 -17.30 -17.52 15.41
C LEU A 75 -16.97 -16.10 15.86
N ALA A 76 -17.97 -15.31 16.25
CA ALA A 76 -17.75 -13.96 16.76
C ALA A 76 -17.00 -13.99 18.11
N LYS A 77 -17.33 -14.93 18.99
CA LYS A 77 -16.62 -15.14 20.27
C LYS A 77 -15.16 -15.53 20.04
N GLN A 78 -14.92 -16.53 19.19
CA GLN A 78 -13.55 -16.97 18.83
C GLN A 78 -12.71 -15.82 18.26
N LYS A 79 -13.24 -15.08 17.29
CA LYS A 79 -12.53 -13.90 16.73
C LYS A 79 -12.23 -12.84 17.78
N LYS A 80 -13.12 -12.66 18.76
CA LYS A 80 -12.91 -11.70 19.86
C LYS A 80 -11.81 -12.17 20.80
N GLU A 81 -11.75 -13.46 21.09
CA GLU A 81 -10.69 -14.08 21.90
C GLU A 81 -9.33 -14.02 21.20
N GLU A 82 -9.25 -14.40 19.93
CA GLU A 82 -8.04 -14.29 19.13
C GLU A 82 -7.51 -12.85 19.08
N ARG A 83 -8.39 -11.87 18.88
CA ARG A 83 -8.02 -10.45 18.89
C ARG A 83 -7.49 -10.01 20.26
N ARG A 84 -8.07 -10.51 21.35
CA ARG A 84 -7.57 -10.23 22.71
C ARG A 84 -6.19 -10.84 22.92
N LEU A 85 -6.00 -12.09 22.50
CA LEU A 85 -4.72 -12.80 22.62
C LEU A 85 -3.61 -12.10 21.84
N LYS A 86 -3.86 -11.77 20.56
CA LYS A 86 -2.92 -11.02 19.73
C LYS A 86 -2.53 -9.68 20.35
N LYS A 87 -3.51 -8.94 20.87
CA LYS A 87 -3.25 -7.65 21.54
C LYS A 87 -2.40 -7.82 22.81
N ILE A 88 -2.66 -8.86 23.60
CA ILE A 88 -1.85 -9.17 24.79
C ILE A 88 -0.41 -9.51 24.39
N GLU A 89 -0.24 -10.31 23.33
CA GLU A 89 1.06 -10.70 22.81
C GLU A 89 1.85 -9.50 22.27
N GLU A 90 1.22 -8.64 21.48
CA GLU A 90 1.81 -7.39 20.99
C GLU A 90 2.27 -6.49 22.14
N VAL A 91 1.44 -6.34 23.19
CA VAL A 91 1.81 -5.55 24.37
C VAL A 91 2.99 -6.17 25.11
N ARG A 92 3.04 -7.50 25.25
CA ARG A 92 4.17 -8.21 25.87
C ARG A 92 5.45 -8.02 25.07
N ALA A 93 5.40 -8.21 23.76
CA ALA A 93 6.54 -8.03 22.87
C ALA A 93 7.06 -6.59 22.95
N ARG A 94 6.17 -5.60 22.90
CA ARG A 94 6.53 -4.19 23.05
C ARG A 94 7.20 -3.90 24.40
N ARG A 95 6.68 -4.46 25.50
CA ARG A 95 7.27 -4.31 26.83
C ARG A 95 8.68 -4.88 26.90
N GLN A 96 8.92 -6.06 26.31
CA GLN A 96 10.25 -6.67 26.25
C GLN A 96 11.24 -5.85 25.44
N ILE A 97 10.82 -5.28 24.31
CA ILE A 97 11.68 -4.42 23.49
C ILE A 97 12.07 -3.16 24.28
N LEU A 98 11.11 -2.52 24.93
CA LEU A 98 11.37 -1.33 25.75
C LEU A 98 12.32 -1.65 26.90
N GLU A 99 12.12 -2.77 27.58
CA GLU A 99 12.98 -3.21 28.68
C GLU A 99 14.41 -3.52 28.22
N LYS A 100 14.59 -4.16 27.05
CA LYS A 100 15.92 -4.35 26.47
C LYS A 100 16.58 -3.01 26.15
N GLN A 101 15.85 -2.09 25.51
CA GLN A 101 16.36 -0.77 25.17
C GLN A 101 16.74 0.06 26.40
N THR A 102 15.96 0.02 27.48
CA THR A 102 16.30 0.72 28.73
C THR A 102 17.54 0.14 29.36
N ARG A 103 17.64 -1.19 29.46
CA ARG A 103 18.84 -1.88 29.98
C ARG A 103 20.09 -1.55 29.16
N ASP A 104 19.98 -1.53 27.84
CA ASP A 104 21.11 -1.21 26.97
C ASP A 104 21.53 0.26 27.11
N ARG A 105 20.58 1.18 27.26
CA ARG A 105 20.86 2.60 27.53
C ARG A 105 21.55 2.79 28.88
N GLU A 106 21.12 2.08 29.92
CA GLU A 106 21.74 2.13 31.25
C GLU A 106 23.18 1.63 31.20
N LYS A 107 23.45 0.48 30.57
CA LYS A 107 24.81 -0.04 30.37
C LYS A 107 25.70 0.93 29.59
N ARG A 108 25.16 1.55 28.53
CA ARG A 108 25.88 2.58 27.74
C ARG A 108 26.15 3.84 28.57
N LYS A 109 25.18 4.28 29.38
CA LYS A 109 25.35 5.42 30.27
C LYS A 109 26.42 5.16 31.31
N GLU A 110 26.40 3.97 31.92
CA GLU A 110 27.38 3.53 32.90
C GLU A 110 28.78 3.51 32.29
N SER A 111 28.97 2.88 31.12
CA SER A 111 30.28 2.82 30.48
C SER A 111 30.83 4.20 30.09
N LEU A 112 29.99 5.12 29.63
CA LEU A 112 30.38 6.49 29.27
C LEU A 112 30.61 7.43 30.45
N SER A 113 30.07 7.07 31.63
CA SER A 113 30.23 7.83 32.88
C SER A 113 31.56 7.57 33.58
N LYS A 114 32.27 6.49 33.22
CA LYS A 114 33.56 6.13 33.82
C LYS A 114 34.61 7.22 33.56
N ARG A 115 35.38 7.53 34.60
CA ARG A 115 36.49 8.51 34.56
C ARG A 115 37.80 7.84 34.96
N THR A 116 38.91 8.38 34.49
CA THR A 116 40.26 7.99 34.89
C THR A 116 40.60 8.54 36.27
N ARG A 117 41.72 8.09 36.86
CA ARG A 117 42.19 8.56 38.18
C ARG A 117 42.38 10.08 38.27
N SER A 118 42.71 10.73 37.17
CA SER A 118 42.87 12.20 37.05
C SER A 118 41.55 12.93 36.76
N GLY A 119 40.42 12.23 36.68
CA GLY A 119 39.10 12.83 36.42
C GLY A 119 38.74 13.00 34.94
N GLN A 120 39.63 12.67 34.01
CA GLN A 120 39.31 12.69 32.58
C GLN A 120 38.27 11.61 32.24
N PRO A 121 37.36 11.84 31.29
CA PRO A 121 36.44 10.80 30.83
C PRO A 121 37.23 9.65 30.21
N LEU A 122 36.84 8.41 30.50
CA LEU A 122 37.46 7.25 29.87
C LEU A 122 37.12 7.25 28.38
N MET A 123 38.14 7.44 27.52
CA MET A 123 37.92 7.71 26.10
C MET A 123 37.62 6.45 25.27
N GLY A 124 38.06 5.25 25.68
CA GLY A 124 37.88 4.01 24.89
C GLY A 124 36.43 3.77 24.42
N PRO A 125 35.41 3.75 25.32
CA PRO A 125 34.01 3.60 24.92
C PRO A 125 33.51 4.73 23.99
N ARG A 126 34.04 5.95 24.15
CA ARG A 126 33.66 7.11 23.32
C ARG A 126 34.27 7.03 21.93
N ILE A 127 35.51 6.55 21.82
CA ILE A 127 36.21 6.31 20.56
C ILE A 127 35.47 5.24 19.76
N ASN A 128 35.09 4.12 20.37
CA ASN A 128 34.36 3.06 19.66
C ASN A 128 33.02 3.57 19.10
N ASN A 129 32.25 4.34 19.88
CA ASN A 129 31.03 4.97 19.39
C ASN A 129 31.26 5.93 18.21
N LEU A 130 32.42 6.59 18.16
CA LEU A 130 32.78 7.48 17.05
C LEU A 130 33.15 6.67 15.80
N LEU A 131 33.93 5.60 15.97
CA LEU A 131 34.31 4.70 14.88
C LEU A 131 33.10 4.01 14.27
N ASP A 132 32.16 3.55 15.10
CA ASP A 132 30.92 2.92 14.65
C ASP A 132 30.07 3.88 13.82
N LYS A 133 29.95 5.16 14.23
CA LYS A 133 29.26 6.19 13.44
C LYS A 133 29.92 6.46 12.10
N ILE A 134 31.24 6.61 12.08
CA ILE A 134 31.99 6.80 10.83
C ILE A 134 31.76 5.61 9.89
N LYS A 135 31.73 4.39 10.44
CA LYS A 135 31.48 3.17 9.65
C LYS A 135 30.04 3.08 9.13
N GLU A 136 29.06 3.60 9.88
CA GLU A 136 27.67 3.71 9.42
C GLU A 136 27.53 4.77 8.30
N ASP A 137 28.18 5.92 8.43
CA ASP A 137 28.13 7.00 7.42
C ASP A 137 28.85 6.62 6.10
N MET A 138 29.79 5.68 6.15
CA MET A 138 30.50 5.16 4.97
C MET A 138 29.74 4.05 4.22
N LYS A 139 28.62 3.55 4.74
CA LYS A 139 27.78 2.53 4.11
C LYS A 139 26.63 3.14 3.34
#